data_AF-A0A8S3FPS6-F1
#
_entry.id   AF-A0A8S3FPS6-F1
#
_cell.length_a   1.000
_cell.length_b   1.000
_cell.length_c   1.000
_cell.angle_alpha   90.00
_cell.angle_beta   90.00
_cell.angle_gamma   90.00
#
_symmetry.space_group_name_H-M   'P 1'
#
loop_
_entity.id
_entity.type
_entity.pdbx_description
1 polymer ?
#
loop_
_entity_poly.entity_id
_entity_poly.type
_entity_poly.pdbx_seq_one_letter_code
_entity_poly.pdbx_strand_id
1 'polypeptide(L)'
;STSSMITPIKTPLACFIQNKDVPYMIHLNIPVERVTLGDIKPRIHHLAGKKFDNQTTESHYYFKRRIDPSELCLMNDGVTSMPTYVYEEVDNEDIHTPVPHLDGIIVCKFDFSS
;
A
#
# COMPACT_ATOMS: atom_id res chain seq x y z
N SER A 1 -9.32 -7.47 39.08
CA SER A 1 -8.58 -6.85 37.96
C SER A 1 -8.63 -7.79 36.76
N THR A 2 -9.60 -7.61 35.89
CA THR A 2 -9.69 -8.37 34.63
C THR A 2 -8.58 -7.88 33.70
N SER A 3 -7.57 -8.72 33.48
CA SER A 3 -6.59 -8.53 32.41
C SER A 3 -7.35 -8.55 31.08
N SER A 4 -7.60 -7.39 30.51
CA SER A 4 -8.00 -7.28 29.12
C SER A 4 -6.79 -7.69 28.29
N MET A 5 -6.81 -8.93 27.77
CA MET A 5 -5.91 -9.33 26.70
C MET A 5 -6.13 -8.35 25.55
N ILE A 6 -5.19 -7.41 25.37
CA ILE A 6 -5.17 -6.53 24.20
C ILE A 6 -4.90 -7.46 23.03
N THR A 7 -5.95 -7.85 22.30
CA THR A 7 -5.78 -8.60 21.06
C THR A 7 -5.01 -7.67 20.14
N PRO A 8 -3.77 -8.01 19.72
CA PRO A 8 -3.01 -7.11 18.87
C PRO A 8 -3.76 -6.96 17.56
N ILE A 9 -4.20 -5.73 17.27
CA ILE A 9 -4.80 -5.40 15.98
C ILE A 9 -3.71 -5.64 14.93
N LYS A 10 -4.01 -6.51 13.97
CA LYS A 10 -3.12 -6.84 12.86
C LYS A 10 -3.72 -6.32 11.57
N THR A 11 -3.03 -5.38 10.95
CA THR A 11 -3.42 -4.85 9.64
C THR A 11 -2.80 -5.71 8.54
N PRO A 12 -3.58 -6.35 7.66
CA PRO A 12 -3.06 -7.07 6.52
C PRO A 12 -2.56 -6.11 5.44
N LEU A 13 -1.36 -6.39 4.92
CA LEU A 13 -0.77 -5.75 3.75
C LEU A 13 -0.55 -6.80 2.66
N ALA A 14 -1.18 -6.60 1.51
CA ALA A 14 -0.92 -7.33 0.28
C ALA A 14 0.01 -6.49 -0.62
N CYS A 15 1.23 -6.95 -0.89
CA CYS A 15 2.21 -6.21 -1.69
C CYS A 15 2.64 -6.98 -2.94
N PHE A 16 2.35 -6.41 -4.11
CA PHE A 16 2.86 -6.90 -5.40
C PHE A 16 4.23 -6.26 -5.68
N ILE A 17 5.23 -7.05 -6.08
CA ILE A 17 6.60 -6.58 -6.32
C ILE A 17 6.97 -6.84 -7.79
N GLN A 18 7.45 -5.82 -8.52
CA GLN A 18 7.91 -5.91 -9.93
C GLN A 18 6.96 -6.72 -10.83
N ASN A 19 5.70 -6.29 -10.94
CA ASN A 19 4.68 -6.92 -11.80
C ASN A 19 4.41 -8.42 -11.57
N LYS A 20 4.78 -8.98 -10.41
CA LYS A 20 4.37 -10.34 -10.04
C LYS A 20 2.85 -10.41 -9.88
N ASP A 21 2.24 -11.48 -10.36
CA ASP A 21 0.77 -11.71 -10.27
C ASP A 21 0.29 -12.08 -8.86
N VAL A 22 1.20 -12.59 -8.02
CA VAL A 22 0.88 -13.04 -6.65
C VAL A 22 1.47 -12.06 -5.64
N PRO A 23 0.65 -11.46 -4.75
CA PRO A 23 1.14 -10.55 -3.73
C PRO A 23 1.77 -11.30 -2.57
N TYR A 24 2.76 -10.69 -1.94
CA TYR A 24 3.21 -11.08 -0.62
C TYR A 24 2.22 -10.57 0.43
N MET A 25 1.84 -11.44 1.35
CA MET A 25 0.95 -11.10 2.46
C MET A 25 1.75 -10.95 3.74
N ILE A 26 1.68 -9.78 4.38
CA ILE A 26 2.25 -9.53 5.70
C ILE A 26 1.22 -8.91 6.64
N HIS A 27 1.48 -8.99 7.94
CA HIS A 27 0.64 -8.38 8.97
C HIS A 27 1.44 -7.34 9.75
N LEU A 28 0.92 -6.13 9.82
CA LEU A 28 1.48 -5.03 10.59
C LEU A 28 0.80 -4.97 11.95
N ASN A 29 1.57 -4.85 13.03
CA ASN A 29 1.03 -4.71 14.39
C ASN A 29 0.68 -3.24 14.70
N ILE A 30 -0.01 -2.59 13.77
CA ILE A 30 -0.39 -1.18 13.81
C ILE A 30 -1.83 -1.11 13.30
N PRO A 31 -2.75 -0.37 13.94
CA PRO A 31 -4.09 -0.12 13.41
C PRO A 31 -4.03 0.46 11.99
N VAL A 32 -4.92 0.01 11.11
CA VAL A 32 -4.84 0.31 9.66
C VAL A 32 -4.85 1.82 9.39
N GLU A 33 -5.58 2.59 10.19
CA GLU A 33 -5.72 4.05 10.08
C GLU A 33 -4.44 4.81 10.43
N ARG A 34 -3.45 4.11 10.99
CA ARG A 34 -2.17 4.68 11.45
C ARG A 34 -0.96 4.17 10.66
N VAL A 35 -1.16 3.23 9.74
CA VAL A 35 -0.05 2.67 8.97
C VAL A 35 0.44 3.70 7.97
N THR A 36 1.74 3.97 7.98
CA THR A 36 2.38 4.91 7.06
C THR A 36 3.31 4.20 6.08
N LEU A 37 3.79 4.95 5.08
CA LEU A 37 4.83 4.45 4.17
C LEU A 37 6.13 4.11 4.93
N GLY A 38 6.47 4.87 5.99
CA GLY A 38 7.62 4.58 6.85
C GLY A 38 7.55 3.21 7.55
N ASP A 39 6.35 2.76 7.93
CA ASP A 39 6.15 1.42 8.52
C ASP A 39 6.29 0.29 7.50
N ILE A 40 5.92 0.58 6.26
CA ILE A 40 5.80 -0.39 5.16
C ILE A 40 7.14 -0.59 4.44
N LYS A 41 7.88 0.48 4.15
CA LYS A 41 9.13 0.47 3.38
C LYS A 41 10.12 -0.63 3.81
N PRO A 42 10.50 -0.75 5.10
CA PRO A 42 11.46 -1.76 5.53
C PRO A 42 10.96 -3.20 5.30
N ARG A 43 9.64 -3.40 5.37
CA ARG A 43 9.03 -4.73 5.17
C ARG A 43 9.04 -5.12 3.70
N ILE A 44 8.69 -4.19 2.82
CA ILE A 44 8.69 -4.42 1.38
C ILE A 44 10.11 -4.65 0.86
N HIS A 45 11.09 -3.85 1.30
CA HIS A 45 12.49 -4.03 0.89
C HIS A 45 13.04 -5.39 1.29
N HIS A 46 12.73 -5.83 2.51
CA HIS A 46 13.08 -7.17 2.96
C HIS A 46 12.49 -8.28 2.06
N LEU A 47 11.24 -8.10 1.59
CA LEU A 47 10.58 -9.05 0.68
C LEU A 47 11.14 -9.00 -0.76
N ALA A 48 11.55 -7.83 -1.24
CA ALA A 48 12.18 -7.65 -2.55
C ALA A 48 13.58 -8.30 -2.61
N GLY A 49 14.23 -8.45 -1.46
CA GLY A 49 15.50 -9.16 -1.30
C GLY A 49 16.74 -8.31 -1.60
N LYS A 50 17.93 -8.91 -1.41
CA LYS A 50 19.25 -8.23 -1.47
C LYS A 50 19.60 -7.54 -2.79
N LYS A 51 18.80 -7.70 -3.85
CA LYS A 51 18.99 -6.95 -5.11
C LYS A 51 18.72 -5.45 -4.93
N PHE A 52 18.05 -5.08 -3.84
CA PHE A 52 17.69 -3.70 -3.50
C PHE A 52 18.77 -2.96 -2.69
N ASP A 53 19.72 -3.67 -2.07
CA ASP A 53 20.70 -3.07 -1.14
C ASP A 53 21.88 -2.33 -1.83
N ASN A 54 22.05 -2.50 -3.15
CA ASN A 54 23.20 -1.95 -3.87
C ASN A 54 22.76 -1.02 -5.02
N GLN A 55 22.77 0.28 -4.74
CA GLN A 55 22.77 1.42 -5.68
C GLN A 55 21.41 1.86 -6.25
N THR A 56 21.01 3.10 -5.92
CA THR A 56 20.15 4.01 -6.73
C THR A 56 18.94 3.39 -7.44
N THR A 57 18.21 2.49 -6.80
CA THR A 57 16.92 2.02 -7.33
C THR A 57 15.84 3.01 -6.98
N GLU A 58 15.44 3.83 -7.95
CA GLU A 58 14.23 4.65 -7.85
C GLU A 58 13.05 3.72 -7.58
N SER A 59 12.31 4.02 -6.51
CA SER A 59 11.36 3.10 -5.91
C SER A 59 10.01 3.78 -5.82
N HIS A 60 8.97 3.16 -6.37
CA HIS A 60 7.63 3.73 -6.43
C HIS A 60 6.66 2.86 -5.63
N TYR A 61 5.83 3.50 -4.82
CA TYR A 61 4.86 2.83 -3.95
C TYR A 61 3.48 3.31 -4.33
N TYR A 62 2.68 2.39 -4.84
CA TYR A 62 1.30 2.67 -5.21
C TYR A 62 0.35 1.96 -4.28
N PHE A 63 -0.65 2.67 -3.76
CA PHE A 63 -1.65 2.12 -2.85
C PHE A 63 -3.02 2.12 -3.49
N LYS A 64 -3.72 1.00 -3.39
CA LYS A 64 -5.07 0.88 -3.93
C LYS A 64 -6.05 1.64 -3.04
N ARG A 65 -6.80 2.56 -3.63
CA ARG A 65 -7.88 3.30 -2.95
C ARG A 65 -9.17 3.31 -3.76
N ARG A 66 -10.28 3.63 -3.10
CA ARG A 66 -11.55 3.94 -3.79
C ARG A 66 -11.40 5.30 -4.47
N ILE A 67 -11.96 5.42 -5.68
CA ILE A 67 -12.09 6.72 -6.34
C ILE A 67 -13.17 7.50 -5.61
N ASP A 68 -12.89 8.76 -5.23
CA ASP A 68 -13.94 9.60 -4.68
C ASP A 68 -14.98 9.91 -5.77
N PRO A 69 -16.29 9.84 -5.49
CA PRO A 69 -17.31 10.14 -6.48
C PRO A 69 -17.15 11.52 -7.17
N SER A 70 -16.51 12.49 -6.52
CA SER A 70 -16.19 13.80 -7.10
C SER A 70 -15.10 13.76 -8.17
N GLU A 71 -14.17 12.79 -8.10
CA GLU A 71 -13.13 12.56 -9.13
C GLU A 71 -13.72 11.90 -10.39
N LEU A 72 -14.88 11.26 -10.28
CA LEU A 72 -15.57 10.62 -11.41
C LEU A 72 -16.10 11.63 -12.44
N CYS A 73 -16.35 12.87 -12.02
CA CYS A 73 -16.90 13.94 -12.87
C CYS A 73 -15.96 14.39 -14.01
N LEU A 74 -14.71 13.90 -14.03
CA LEU A 74 -13.68 14.25 -15.02
C LEU A 74 -13.49 13.18 -16.12
N MET A 75 -14.10 11.99 -16.00
CA MET A 75 -13.92 10.87 -16.93
C MET A 75 -15.17 10.64 -17.79
N ASN A 76 -15.51 11.59 -18.67
CA ASN A 76 -16.73 11.54 -19.48
C ASN A 76 -16.48 11.06 -20.93
N ASP A 77 -15.70 9.98 -21.09
CA ASP A 77 -15.32 9.41 -22.41
C ASP A 77 -16.18 8.20 -22.84
N GLY A 78 -17.44 8.13 -22.38
CA GLY A 78 -18.41 7.15 -22.91
C GLY A 78 -18.11 5.67 -22.59
N VAL A 79 -17.17 5.38 -21.67
CA VAL A 79 -16.86 4.02 -21.23
C VAL A 79 -17.86 3.59 -20.16
N THR A 80 -18.64 2.55 -20.44
CA THR A 80 -19.76 2.05 -19.61
C THR A 80 -19.35 1.37 -18.29
N SER A 81 -18.06 1.33 -17.95
CA SER A 81 -17.58 0.81 -16.66
C SER A 81 -16.49 1.71 -16.09
N MET A 82 -16.88 2.67 -15.25
CA MET A 82 -15.90 3.44 -14.48
C MET A 82 -15.20 2.52 -13.47
N PRO A 83 -13.85 2.51 -13.39
CA PRO A 83 -13.14 1.77 -12.37
C PRO A 83 -13.53 2.30 -10.98
N THR A 84 -13.83 1.43 -10.03
CA THR A 84 -14.17 1.84 -8.65
C THR A 84 -12.92 2.13 -7.80
N TYR A 85 -11.74 1.78 -8.30
CA TYR A 85 -10.48 1.83 -7.57
C TYR A 85 -9.34 2.29 -8.46
N VAL A 86 -8.38 3.00 -7.88
CA VAL A 86 -7.12 3.41 -8.52
C VAL A 86 -5.95 3.03 -7.63
N TYR A 87 -4.77 2.99 -8.23
CA TYR A 87 -3.50 2.93 -7.53
C TYR A 87 -2.93 4.34 -7.49
N GLU A 88 -2.84 4.91 -6.29
CA GLU A 88 -2.25 6.23 -6.04
C GLU A 88 -0.79 6.07 -5.63
N GLU A 89 0.10 6.81 -6.27
CA GLU A 89 1.50 6.87 -5.88
C GLU A 89 1.65 7.73 -4.61
N VAL A 90 2.34 7.20 -3.61
CA VAL A 90 2.71 7.95 -2.40
C VAL A 90 4.18 8.34 -2.52
N ASP A 91 4.45 9.64 -2.35
CA ASP A 91 5.80 10.21 -2.42
C ASP A 91 6.71 9.54 -1.38
N ASN A 92 7.95 9.26 -1.79
CA ASN A 92 8.97 8.71 -0.93
C ASN A 92 9.29 9.59 0.28
N GLU A 93 9.15 10.91 0.15
CA GLU A 93 9.41 11.87 1.22
C GLU A 93 8.25 11.94 2.22
N ASP A 94 7.04 11.58 1.80
CA ASP A 94 5.86 11.57 2.68
C ASP A 94 5.71 10.25 3.44
N ILE A 95 6.69 9.98 4.32
CA ILE A 95 6.73 8.73 5.08
C ILE A 95 5.81 8.68 6.30
N HIS A 96 5.17 9.80 6.67
CA HIS A 96 4.42 9.95 7.92
C HIS A 96 2.91 10.04 7.72
N THR A 97 2.44 10.29 6.49
CA THR A 97 1.02 10.27 6.17
C THR A 97 0.49 8.83 6.15
N PRO A 98 -0.69 8.56 6.74
CA PRO A 98 -1.34 7.27 6.65
C PRO A 98 -1.61 6.87 5.20
N VAL A 99 -1.32 5.62 4.85
CA VAL A 99 -1.54 5.13 3.48
C VAL A 99 -3.01 4.75 3.25
N PRO A 100 -3.50 4.82 2.01
CA PRO A 100 -4.85 4.35 1.69
C PRO A 100 -5.05 2.87 1.98
N HIS A 101 -6.27 2.52 2.39
CA HIS A 101 -6.69 1.14 2.64
C HIS A 101 -8.13 0.88 2.19
N LEU A 102 -8.47 -0.39 1.98
CA LEU A 102 -9.78 -0.88 1.56
C LEU A 102 -10.33 -1.84 2.61
N ASP A 103 -11.40 -1.45 3.31
CA ASP A 103 -12.08 -2.28 4.29
C ASP A 103 -11.12 -2.91 5.33
N GLY A 104 -10.14 -2.13 5.77
CA GLY A 104 -9.11 -2.53 6.73
C GLY A 104 -7.89 -3.26 6.14
N ILE A 105 -7.80 -3.39 4.82
CA ILE A 105 -6.70 -4.06 4.11
C ILE A 105 -5.90 -3.04 3.30
N ILE A 106 -4.58 -3.07 3.42
CA ILE A 106 -3.69 -2.25 2.59
C ILE A 106 -3.27 -3.09 1.38
N VAL A 107 -3.43 -2.52 0.18
CA VAL A 107 -2.98 -3.16 -1.07
C VAL A 107 -1.95 -2.27 -1.72
N CYS A 108 -0.71 -2.73 -1.79
CA CYS A 108 0.44 -2.00 -2.30
C CYS A 108 0.97 -2.65 -3.58
N LYS A 109 1.39 -1.82 -4.54
CA LYS A 109 2.29 -2.20 -5.62
C LYS A 109 3.61 -1.49 -5.39
N PHE A 110 4.67 -2.28 -5.32
CA PHE A 110 6.03 -1.81 -5.21
C PHE A 110 6.75 -2.05 -6.53
N ASP A 111 7.18 -0.96 -7.15
CA ASP A 111 7.97 -0.98 -8.38
C ASP A 111 9.32 -0.32 -8.14
N PHE A 112 10.35 -0.76 -8.85
CA PHE A 112 11.67 -0.17 -8.75
C PHE A 112 12.48 -0.36 -10.02
N SER A 113 13.27 0.65 -10.36
CA SER A 113 14.21 0.59 -11.48
C SER A 113 15.33 -0.41 -11.20
N SER A 114 15.83 -1.07 -12.25
CA SER A 114 16.95 -2.02 -12.20
C SER A 114 18.23 -1.39 -12.68
#